data_AF-A0A3M9Z4B6-F1
#
_entry.id   AF-A0A3M9Z4B6-F1
#
_cell.length_a   1.000
_cell.length_b   1.000
_cell.length_c   1.000
_cell.angle_alpha   90.00
_cell.angle_beta   90.00
_cell.angle_gamma   90.00
#
_symmetry.space_group_name_H-M   'P 1'
#
loop_
_entity.id
_entity.type
_entity.pdbx_description
1 polymer ?
#
loop_
_entity_poly.entity_id
_entity_poly.type
_entity_poly.pdbx_seq_one_letter_code
_entity_poly.pdbx_strand_id
1 'polypeptide(L)'
;MRRKASHLRRWLRLSLATFLLLIVIHLALPALFLILQVPSFAIGNEAVWILRWENTSDSTDIQFNLLLLLTIAVGVGLLGILLPPNRQHTD
;
A
#
# COMPACT_ATOMS: atom_id res chain seq x y z
N MET A 1 -28.47 -13.59 6.35
CA MET A 1 -27.08 -13.81 6.81
C MET A 1 -26.06 -14.02 5.68
N ARG A 2 -26.34 -14.79 4.61
CA ARG A 2 -25.37 -15.08 3.52
C ARG A 2 -24.72 -13.86 2.83
N ARG A 3 -25.48 -12.78 2.57
CA ARG A 3 -24.93 -11.58 1.87
C ARG A 3 -23.88 -10.82 2.70
N LYS A 4 -24.08 -10.64 4.01
CA LYS A 4 -23.11 -9.94 4.88
C LYS A 4 -21.79 -10.70 4.97
N ALA A 5 -21.86 -12.03 5.07
CA ALA A 5 -20.68 -12.90 5.08
C ALA A 5 -19.88 -12.82 3.77
N SER A 6 -20.55 -12.71 2.61
CA SER A 6 -19.85 -12.56 1.33
C SER A 6 -19.17 -11.19 1.17
N HIS A 7 -19.79 -10.10 1.67
CA HIS A 7 -19.16 -8.78 1.64
C HIS A 7 -17.94 -8.71 2.57
N LEU A 8 -18.06 -9.25 3.80
CA LEU A 8 -16.95 -9.31 4.74
C LEU A 8 -15.77 -10.12 4.19
N ARG A 9 -16.03 -11.31 3.64
CA ARG A 9 -14.99 -12.14 3.01
C ARG A 9 -14.32 -11.44 1.83
N ARG A 10 -15.10 -10.74 0.99
CA ARG A 10 -14.56 -9.98 -0.14
C ARG A 10 -13.68 -8.82 0.35
N TRP A 11 -14.15 -8.06 1.33
CA TRP A 11 -13.40 -6.98 1.95
C TRP A 11 -12.07 -7.46 2.53
N LEU A 12 -12.10 -8.50 3.39
CA LEU A 12 -10.89 -9.10 3.96
C LEU A 12 -9.90 -9.57 2.90
N ARG A 13 -10.40 -10.23 1.84
CA ARG A 13 -9.54 -10.70 0.75
C ARG A 13 -8.89 -9.55 0.00
N LEU A 14 -9.63 -8.47 -0.27
CA LEU A 14 -9.09 -7.28 -0.94
C LEU A 14 -8.05 -6.59 -0.05
N SER A 15 -8.37 -6.35 1.22
CA SER A 15 -7.43 -5.74 2.16
C SER A 15 -6.16 -6.58 2.32
N LEU A 16 -6.29 -7.89 2.46
CA LEU A 16 -5.12 -8.77 2.55
C LEU A 16 -4.29 -8.74 1.28
N ALA A 17 -4.92 -8.82 0.10
CA ALA A 17 -4.22 -8.75 -1.18
C ALA A 17 -3.49 -7.41 -1.36
N THR A 18 -4.14 -6.29 -1.03
CA THR A 18 -3.53 -4.97 -1.07
C THR A 18 -2.37 -4.86 -0.10
N PHE A 19 -2.52 -5.36 1.13
CA PHE A 19 -1.44 -5.32 2.12
C PHE A 19 -0.23 -6.12 1.66
N LEU A 20 -0.41 -7.35 1.16
CA LEU A 20 0.68 -8.17 0.64
C LEU A 20 1.37 -7.50 -0.56
N LEU A 21 0.60 -6.90 -1.47
CA LEU A 21 1.16 -6.15 -2.59
C LEU A 21 2.02 -4.97 -2.11
N LEU A 22 1.54 -4.22 -1.11
CA LEU A 22 2.28 -3.11 -0.52
C LEU A 22 3.57 -3.57 0.16
N ILE A 23 3.60 -4.75 0.78
CA ILE A 23 4.82 -5.36 1.32
C ILE A 23 5.80 -5.72 0.20
N VAL A 24 5.33 -6.31 -0.90
CA VAL A 24 6.18 -6.61 -2.05
C VAL A 24 6.79 -5.33 -2.63
N ILE A 25 5.98 -4.28 -2.78
CA ILE A 25 6.41 -2.96 -3.21
C ILE A 25 7.49 -2.42 -2.25
N HIS A 26 7.25 -2.46 -0.94
CA HIS A 26 8.21 -2.04 0.08
C HIS A 26 9.57 -2.74 -0.05
N LEU A 27 9.59 -4.05 -0.33
CA LEU A 27 10.82 -4.82 -0.51
C LEU A 27 11.52 -4.54 -1.84
N ALA A 28 10.75 -4.24 -2.90
CA ALA A 28 11.29 -3.99 -4.23
C ALA A 28 11.83 -2.56 -4.42
N LEU A 29 11.23 -1.58 -3.73
CA LEU A 29 11.55 -0.16 -3.85
C LEU A 29 13.01 0.20 -3.57
N PRO A 30 13.69 -0.34 -2.53
CA PRO A 30 15.10 -0.08 -2.28
C PRO A 30 15.98 -0.42 -3.47
N ALA A 31 15.74 -1.58 -4.09
CA ALA A 31 16.51 -2.03 -5.24
C ALA A 31 16.32 -1.07 -6.41
N LEU A 32 15.08 -0.63 -6.67
CA LEU A 32 14.77 0.34 -7.71
C LEU A 32 15.43 1.71 -7.44
N PHE A 33 15.35 2.20 -6.20
CA PHE A 33 15.93 3.48 -5.81
C PHE A 33 17.45 3.50 -5.88
N LEU A 34 18.11 2.39 -5.55
CA LEU A 34 19.55 2.24 -5.71
C LEU A 34 19.95 2.26 -7.18
N ILE A 35 19.24 1.53 -8.06
CA ILE A 35 19.51 1.52 -9.51
C ILE A 35 19.39 2.93 -10.11
N LEU A 36 18.41 3.69 -9.64
CA LEU A 36 18.14 5.05 -10.12
C LEU A 36 18.91 6.14 -9.35
N GLN A 37 19.74 5.77 -8.37
CA GLN A 37 20.48 6.69 -7.50
C GLN A 37 19.59 7.79 -6.90
N VAL A 38 18.40 7.41 -6.43
CA VAL A 38 17.42 8.37 -5.90
C VAL A 38 18.00 9.02 -4.62
N PRO A 39 18.03 10.37 -4.52
CA PRO A 39 18.53 11.05 -3.33
C PRO A 39 17.61 10.79 -2.13
N SER A 40 18.13 10.93 -0.90
CA SER A 40 17.34 10.78 0.32
C SER A 40 16.09 11.65 0.30
N PHE A 41 14.95 11.09 0.70
CA PHE A 41 13.70 11.84 0.81
C PHE A 41 12.79 11.22 1.87
N ALA A 42 11.82 12.01 2.33
CA ALA A 42 10.74 11.55 3.18
C ALA A 42 9.39 11.99 2.60
N ILE A 43 8.42 11.08 2.60
CA ILE A 43 7.03 11.38 2.25
C ILE A 43 6.21 11.43 3.53
N GLY A 44 5.64 12.61 3.81
CA GLY A 44 4.85 12.91 5.00
C GLY A 44 5.54 13.95 5.89
N ASN A 45 5.11 14.05 7.14
CA ASN A 45 5.74 14.90 8.15
C ASN A 45 6.44 14.04 9.22
N GLU A 46 7.09 14.68 10.19
CA GLU A 46 7.83 13.93 11.21
C GLU A 46 6.97 12.98 12.05
N ALA A 47 5.73 13.35 12.36
CA ALA A 47 4.79 12.57 13.16
C ALA A 47 4.01 11.51 12.35
N VAL A 48 3.76 11.77 11.07
CA VAL A 48 2.99 10.93 10.14
C VAL A 48 3.75 10.85 8.82
N TRP A 49 4.67 9.90 8.75
CA TRP A 49 5.47 9.61 7.57
C TRP A 49 5.01 8.28 6.96
N ILE A 50 4.96 8.23 5.63
CA ILE A 50 4.57 7.03 4.86
C ILE A 50 5.82 6.23 4.50
N LEU A 51 6.83 6.93 4.00
CA LEU A 51 8.07 6.39 3.48
C LEU A 51 9.22 7.33 3.82
N ARG A 52 10.32 6.76 4.31
CA ARG A 52 11.62 7.44 4.43
C ARG A 52 12.65 6.64 3.66
N TRP A 53 13.33 7.30 2.76
CA TRP A 53 14.43 6.75 2.00
C TRP A 53 15.70 7.52 2.35
N GLU A 54 16.71 6.78 2.76
CA GLU A 54 18.04 7.30 3.06
C GLU A 54 19.03 6.66 2.09
N ASN A 55 19.73 7.49 1.34
CA ASN A 55 20.77 7.09 0.41
C ASN A 55 21.91 8.11 0.51
N THR A 56 22.78 7.90 1.49
CA THR A 56 23.97 8.71 1.74
C THR A 56 25.23 7.90 1.43
N SER A 57 26.40 8.53 1.51
CA SER A 57 27.68 7.82 1.37
C SER A 57 27.91 6.78 2.46
N ASP A 58 27.25 6.95 3.61
CA ASP A 58 27.54 6.22 4.85
C ASP A 58 26.46 5.17 5.15
N SER A 59 25.25 5.33 4.59
CA SER A 59 24.08 4.52 4.89
C SER A 59 23.11 4.43 3.72
N THR A 60 22.46 3.27 3.60
CA THR A 60 21.25 3.09 2.79
C THR A 60 20.18 2.46 3.67
N ASP A 61 19.05 3.14 3.83
CA ASP A 61 17.94 2.65 4.63
C ASP A 61 16.59 2.98 3.97
N ILE A 62 15.61 2.08 4.16
CA ILE A 62 14.23 2.34 3.80
C ILE A 62 13.34 2.07 5.02
N GLN A 63 12.48 3.01 5.34
CA GLN A 63 11.50 2.84 6.40
C GLN A 63 10.12 3.06 5.82
N PHE A 64 9.20 2.16 6.16
CA PHE A 64 7.77 2.32 5.89
C PHE A 64 6.98 2.27 7.20
N ASN A 65 5.94 3.10 7.27
CA ASN A 65 5.04 3.05 8.40
C ASN A 65 4.00 1.93 8.16
N LEU A 66 4.22 0.79 8.81
CA LEU A 66 3.37 -0.40 8.70
C LEU A 66 1.91 -0.13 9.09
N LEU A 67 1.67 0.76 10.06
CA LEU A 67 0.31 1.12 10.46
C LEU A 67 -0.41 1.89 9.35
N LEU A 68 0.29 2.80 8.66
CA LEU A 68 -0.27 3.50 7.51
C LEU A 68 -0.50 2.55 6.32
N LEU A 69 0.43 1.63 6.06
CA LEU A 69 0.26 0.59 5.02
C LEU A 69 -0.99 -0.26 5.28
N LEU A 70 -1.19 -0.69 6.53
CA LEU A 70 -2.38 -1.44 6.94
C LEU A 70 -3.65 -0.59 6.77
N THR A 71 -3.60 0.68 7.16
CA THR A 71 -4.73 1.62 7.03
C THR A 71 -5.13 1.81 5.57
N ILE A 72 -4.15 1.96 4.67
CA ILE A 72 -4.37 2.05 3.22
C ILE A 72 -5.00 0.75 2.72
N ALA A 73 -4.48 -0.42 3.11
CA ALA A 73 -5.01 -1.71 2.68
C ALA A 73 -6.47 -1.92 3.13
N VAL A 74 -6.80 -1.53 4.36
CA VAL A 74 -8.16 -1.54 4.88
C VAL A 74 -9.07 -0.60 4.09
N GLY A 75 -8.61 0.63 3.84
CA GLY A 75 -9.34 1.64 3.07
C GLY A 75 -9.61 1.20 1.63
N VAL A 76 -8.61 0.65 0.93
CA VAL A 76 -8.75 0.10 -0.43
C VAL A 76 -9.74 -1.06 -0.46
N GLY A 77 -9.64 -1.99 0.51
CA GLY A 77 -10.61 -3.07 0.62
C GLY A 77 -12.04 -2.55 0.81
N LEU A 78 -12.19 -1.48 1.60
CA LEU A 78 -13.48 -0.83 1.84
C LEU A 78 -14.03 -0.17 0.56
N LEU A 79 -13.20 0.57 -0.17
CA LEU A 79 -13.58 1.14 -1.46
C LEU A 79 -13.99 0.06 -2.46
N GLY A 80 -13.29 -1.08 -2.49
CA GLY A 80 -13.59 -2.20 -3.37
C GLY A 80 -14.90 -2.94 -3.07
N ILE A 81 -15.53 -2.69 -1.91
CA ILE A 81 -16.90 -3.15 -1.62
C ILE A 81 -17.95 -2.04 -1.79
N LEU A 82 -17.59 -0.78 -1.60
CA LEU A 82 -18.50 0.37 -1.67
C LEU A 82 -18.73 0.83 -3.12
N LEU A 83 -17.70 0.75 -3.96
CA LEU A 83 -17.80 1.14 -5.36
C LEU A 83 -18.56 0.07 -6.14
N PRO A 84 -19.65 0.42 -6.84
CA PRO A 84 -20.32 -0.52 -7.72
C PRO A 84 -19.33 -0.96 -8.81
N PRO A 85 -19.33 -2.23 -9.22
CA PRO A 85 -18.55 -2.65 -10.37
C PRO A 85 -19.00 -1.79 -11.56
N ASN A 86 -18.07 -1.06 -12.16
CA ASN A 86 -18.34 -0.28 -13.36
C ASN A 86 -18.82 -1.27 -14.42
N ARG A 87 -20.15 -1.32 -14.65
CA ARG A 87 -20.71 -2.09 -15.74
C ARG A 87 -20.36 -1.30 -16.99
N GLN A 88 -19.24 -1.63 -17.61
CA GLN A 88 -19.03 -1.22 -18.99
C GLN A 88 -20.22 -1.76 -19.77
N HIS A 89 -21.01 -0.83 -20.31
CA HIS A 89 -22.01 -1.09 -21.33
C HIS A 89 -21.27 -1.79 -22.49
N THR A 90 -21.37 -3.11 -22.53
CA THR A 90 -21.14 -3.86 -23.76
C THR A 90 -22.44 -3.72 -24.55
N ASP A 91 -22.44 -2.76 -25.45
CA ASP A 91 -23.36 -2.73 -26.59
C ASP A 91 -22.83 -3.68 -27.70
#